data_AF-A0A850NU37-F1
#
_entry.id   AF-A0A850NU37-F1
#
_cell.length_a   1.000
_cell.length_b   1.000
_cell.length_c   1.000
_cell.angle_alpha   90.00
_cell.angle_beta   90.00
_cell.angle_gamma   90.00
#
_symmetry.space_group_name_H-M   'P 1'
#
loop_
_entity.id
_entity.type
_entity.pdbx_description
1 polymer ?
#
loop_
_entity_poly.entity_id
_entity_poly.type
_entity_poly.pdbx_seq_one_letter_code
_entity_poly.pdbx_strand_id
1 'polypeptide(L)' 'MEGRFDAAGMRRFAEGRAALLDLAIDTLDVSPTRFDSRLSGDEILLGMFGMACLLGPSGCVVTRFESLPA' A
#
# COMPACT_ATOMS: atom_id res chain seq x y z
N MET A 1 0.00 2.80 -7.45
CA MET A 1 -0.75 1.57 -7.83
C MET A 1 -2.08 1.95 -8.46
N GLU A 2 -2.49 1.22 -9.50
CA GLU A 2 -3.80 1.39 -10.14
C GLU A 2 -4.61 0.09 -10.01
N GLY A 3 -5.93 0.20 -9.96
CA GLY A 3 -6.79 -0.96 -9.76
C GLY A 3 -8.25 -0.62 -9.48
N ARG A 4 -8.93 -1.53 -8.79
CA ARG A 4 -10.23 -1.30 -8.17
C ARG A 4 -10.06 -1.42 -6.67
N PHE A 5 -10.34 -0.36 -5.93
CA PHE A 5 -10.15 -0.32 -4.48
C PHE A 5 -11.45 0.06 -3.77
N ASP A 6 -11.74 -0.63 -2.67
CA ASP A 6 -12.49 -0.01 -1.58
C ASP A 6 -11.52 0.93 -0.86
N ALA A 7 -11.69 2.25 -1.06
CA ALA A 7 -10.72 3.23 -0.58
C ALA A 7 -10.55 3.19 0.96
N ALA A 8 -11.64 2.98 1.70
CA ALA A 8 -11.60 2.91 3.15
C ALA A 8 -10.94 1.59 3.63
N GLY A 9 -11.33 0.48 3.03
CA GLY A 9 -10.75 -0.84 3.33
C GLY A 9 -9.26 -0.91 3.01
N MET A 10 -8.85 -0.41 1.83
CA MET A 10 -7.45 -0.40 1.40
C MET A 10 -6.60 0.54 2.25
N ARG A 11 -7.10 1.73 2.62
CA ARG A 11 -6.42 2.64 3.55
C ARG A 11 -6.15 1.95 4.89
N ARG A 12 -7.19 1.39 5.50
CA ARG A 12 -7.07 0.69 6.79
C ARG A 12 -6.12 -0.50 6.72
N PHE A 13 -6.15 -1.25 5.61
CA PHE A 13 -5.23 -2.35 5.38
C PHE A 13 -3.78 -1.87 5.32
N ALA A 14 -3.50 -0.83 4.53
CA ALA A 14 -2.16 -0.27 4.38
C ALA A 14 -1.63 0.28 5.71
N GLU A 15 -2.42 1.06 6.44
CA GLU A 15 -2.04 1.58 7.76
C GLU A 15 -1.73 0.44 8.75
N GLY A 16 -2.55 -0.61 8.78
CA GLY A 16 -2.30 -1.79 9.59
C GLY A 16 -1.02 -2.53 9.21
N ARG A 17 -0.69 -2.63 7.92
CA ARG A 17 0.55 -3.26 7.45
C ARG A 17 1.78 -2.43 7.79
N ALA A 18 1.72 -1.10 7.62
CA ALA A 18 2.83 -0.23 8.00
C ALA A 18 3.13 -0.34 9.50
N ALA A 19 2.09 -0.34 10.35
CA ALA A 19 2.25 -0.50 11.80
C ALA A 19 2.86 -1.85 12.18
N LEU A 20 2.44 -2.95 11.54
CA LEU A 20 2.99 -4.28 11.80
C LEU A 20 4.45 -4.44 11.35
N LEU A 21 4.87 -3.67 10.35
CA LEU A 21 6.20 -3.71 9.76
C LEU A 21 7.12 -2.58 10.28
N ASP A 22 6.68 -1.83 11.30
CA ASP A 22 7.41 -0.67 11.84
C ASP A 22 7.87 0.33 10.77
N LEU A 23 6.99 0.61 9.81
CA LEU A 23 7.22 1.56 8.72
C LEU A 23 6.53 2.90 9.01
N ALA A 24 7.22 4.00 8.73
CA ALA A 24 6.64 5.34 8.76
C ALA A 24 5.90 5.61 7.44
N ILE A 25 4.66 6.08 7.52
CA ILE A 25 3.90 6.55 6.36
C ILE A 25 4.08 8.07 6.26
N ASP A 26 4.76 8.52 5.22
CA ASP A 26 4.93 9.95 4.92
C ASP A 26 3.69 10.50 4.20
N THR A 27 3.16 9.73 3.24
CA THR A 27 1.92 10.05 2.53
C THR A 27 1.13 8.78 2.22
N LEU A 28 -0.19 8.88 2.28
CA LEU A 28 -1.11 7.81 1.89
C LEU A 28 -2.40 8.38 1.29
N ASP A 29 -2.52 8.26 -0.03
CA ASP A 29 -3.73 8.60 -0.77
C ASP A 29 -4.35 7.34 -1.38
N VAL A 30 -5.67 7.22 -1.22
CA VAL A 30 -6.43 6.09 -1.70
C VAL A 30 -7.75 6.59 -2.27
N SER A 31 -7.97 6.26 -3.53
CA SER A 31 -9.20 6.49 -4.27
C SER A 31 -9.72 5.14 -4.82
N PRO A 32 -10.94 5.09 -5.37
CA PRO A 32 -11.46 3.85 -5.93
C PRO A 32 -10.65 3.23 -7.08
N THR A 33 -9.77 4.02 -7.73
CA THR A 33 -8.97 3.56 -8.88
C THR A 33 -7.46 3.64 -8.67
N ARG A 34 -7.02 4.30 -7.61
CA ARG A 34 -5.59 4.61 -7.40
C ARG A 34 -5.22 4.56 -5.92
N PHE A 35 -4.08 3.95 -5.64
CA PHE A 35 -3.43 3.91 -4.33
C PHE A 35 -2.00 4.45 -4.49
N ASP A 36 -1.67 5.51 -3.78
CA ASP A 36 -0.33 6.10 -3.74
C ASP A 36 0.13 6.19 -2.29
N SER A 37 1.35 5.73 -2.04
CA SER A 37 1.95 5.77 -0.71
C SER A 37 3.42 6.11 -0.80
N ARG A 38 3.89 6.94 0.14
CA ARG A 38 5.31 7.14 0.41
C ARG A 38 5.59 6.66 1.83
N LEU A 39 6.56 5.78 1.97
CA LEU A 39 6.96 5.21 3.25
C LEU A 39 8.46 5.32 3.45
N SER A 40 8.87 5.31 4.71
CA SER A 40 10.25 5.31 5.16
C SER A 40 10.46 4.20 6.20
N GLY A 41 11.56 3.47 6.10
CA GLY A 41 11.88 2.34 7.00
C GLY A 41 12.91 1.39 6.42
N ASP A 42 13.02 0.20 6.99
CA ASP A 42 13.91 -0.86 6.49
C ASP A 42 13.49 -1.32 5.07
N GLU A 43 14.46 -1.43 4.16
CA GLU A 43 14.24 -1.74 2.75
C GLU A 43 13.51 -3.09 2.54
N ILE A 44 13.84 -4.10 3.35
CA ILE A 44 13.21 -5.42 3.26
C ILE A 44 11.72 -5.29 3.64
N LEU A 45 11.43 -4.49 4.67
CA LEU A 45 10.08 -4.28 5.16
C LEU A 45 9.25 -3.44 4.18
N LEU A 46 9.85 -2.46 3.51
CA LEU A 46 9.22 -1.72 2.41
C LEU A 46 8.80 -2.66 1.27
N GLY A 47 9.67 -3.60 0.90
CA GLY A 47 9.35 -4.64 -0.08
C GLY A 47 8.16 -5.52 0.37
N MET A 48 8.17 -5.97 1.63
CA MET A 48 7.06 -6.76 2.19
C MET A 48 5.74 -5.99 2.22
N PHE A 49 5.78 -4.70 2.54
CA PHE A 49 4.61 -3.83 2.49
C PHE A 49 4.03 -3.73 1.07
N GLY A 50 4.89 -3.50 0.07
CA GLY A 50 4.49 -3.45 -1.33
C GLY A 50 3.80 -4.76 -1.77
N MET A 51 4.40 -5.90 -1.42
CA MET A 51 3.83 -7.22 -1.70
C MET A 51 2.48 -7.44 -1.00
N ALA A 52 2.32 -6.99 0.25
CA ALA A 52 1.04 -7.07 0.95
C ALA A 52 -0.04 -6.23 0.26
N CYS A 53 0.31 -5.04 -0.23
CA CYS A 53 -0.61 -4.15 -0.93
C CYS A 53 -0.97 -4.64 -2.35
N LEU A 54 -0.10 -5.42 -3.00
CA LEU A 54 -0.42 -6.11 -4.25
C LEU A 54 -1.54 -7.14 -4.07
N LEU A 55 -1.56 -7.86 -2.93
CA LEU A 55 -2.63 -8.78 -2.58
C LEU A 55 -3.90 -8.02 -2.12
N GLY A 56 -3.71 -7.03 -1.24
CA GLY A 56 -4.76 -6.17 -0.72
C GLY A 56 -5.82 -6.90 0.14
N PRO A 57 -6.79 -6.15 0.68
CA PRO A 57 -7.96 -6.71 1.35
C PRO A 57 -8.99 -7.23 0.34
N SER A 58 -9.95 -8.02 0.82
CA SER A 58 -11.04 -8.55 0.00
C SER A 58 -11.78 -7.44 -0.75
N GLY A 59 -12.11 -7.67 -2.03
CA GLY A 59 -12.82 -6.71 -2.88
C GLY A 59 -11.93 -5.69 -3.58
N CYS A 60 -10.64 -5.62 -3.24
CA CYS A 60 -9.63 -4.85 -3.96
C CYS A 60 -8.92 -5.71 -5.01
N VAL A 61 -8.55 -5.10 -6.13
CA VAL A 61 -7.80 -5.74 -7.22
C VAL A 61 -6.78 -4.74 -7.76
N VAL A 62 -5.50 -5.08 -7.71
CA VAL A 62 -4.44 -4.30 -8.35
C VAL A 62 -4.28 -4.74 -9.80
N THR A 63 -4.32 -3.79 -10.72
CA THR A 63 -4.11 -4.04 -12.17
C THR A 63 -2.76 -3.53 -12.65
N ARG A 64 -2.17 -2.55 -11.95
CA ARG A 64 -0.84 -2.03 -12.26
C ARG A 64 -0.09 -1.63 -11.00
N PHE A 65 1.18 -2.00 -10.93
CA PHE A 65 2.10 -1.65 -9.86
C PHE A 65 3.36 -1.02 -10.44
N GLU A 66 3.81 0.04 -9.78
CA GLU A 66 5.04 0.74 -10.10
C GLU A 66 5.67 1.13 -8.77
N SER A 67 6.91 0.70 -8.55
CA SER A 67 7.73 1.09 -7.41
C SER A 67 8.88 1.91 -7.92
N LEU A 68 9.11 3.06 -7.31
CA LEU A 68 10.32 3.84 -7.52
C LEU A 68 11.37 3.36 -6.51
N PRO A 69 12.65 3.27 -6.89
CA PRO A 69 13.72 3.05 -5.92
C PRO A 69 13.73 4.20 -4.89
N ALA A 70 14.06 3.85 -3.64
CA ALA A 70 14.19 4.79 -2.53
C ALA A 70 15.38 5.73 -2.70
#